data_AF-A0A1V4YA10-F1
#
_entry.id   AF-A0A1V4YA10-F1
#
_cell.length_a   1.000
_cell.length_b   1.000
_cell.length_c   1.000
_cell.angle_alpha   90.00
_cell.angle_beta   90.00
_cell.angle_gamma   90.00
#
_symmetry.space_group_name_H-M   'P 1'
#
loop_
_entity.id
_entity.type
_entity.pdbx_description
1 polymer ?
#
loop_
_entity_poly.entity_id
_entity_poly.type
_entity_poly.pdbx_seq_one_letter_code
_entity_poly.pdbx_strand_id
1 'polypeptide(L)'
;MVETRNFVLRDKNGNEHGVFTGKQPRQAALKVANRGKGTKAKPETIKLRERGTKKIHVFKGWRENVDAPKNKPDWMPDKISKPFVKKVGIEKLDKI
;
A
#
# COMPACT_ATOMS: atom_id res chain seq x y z
N MET A 1 16.01 -17.87 3.65
CA MET A 1 15.99 -16.62 2.85
C MET A 1 14.57 -16.08 2.85
N VAL A 2 14.33 -14.81 3.21
CA VAL A 2 12.96 -14.25 3.16
C VAL A 2 12.68 -13.82 1.74
N GLU A 3 11.83 -14.57 1.05
CA GLU A 3 11.51 -14.36 -0.36
C GLU A 3 10.78 -13.02 -0.57
N THR A 4 11.30 -12.20 -1.48
CA THR A 4 10.67 -10.94 -1.86
C THR A 4 9.57 -11.24 -2.86
N ARG A 5 8.33 -10.86 -2.55
CA ARG A 5 7.19 -11.07 -3.41
C ARG A 5 6.91 -9.84 -4.26
N ASN A 6 6.40 -10.07 -5.46
CA ASN A 6 6.02 -9.04 -6.40
C ASN A 6 4.50 -8.87 -6.37
N PHE A 7 4.03 -7.65 -6.15
CA PHE A 7 2.62 -7.31 -6.12
C PHE A 7 2.30 -6.31 -7.23
N VAL A 8 1.34 -6.64 -8.08
CA VAL A 8 0.87 -5.78 -9.17
C VAL A 8 -0.33 -5.00 -8.65
N LEU A 9 -0.25 -3.67 -8.72
CA LEU A 9 -1.39 -2.82 -8.37
C LEU A 9 -2.43 -2.91 -9.48
N ARG A 10 -3.70 -3.03 -9.12
CA ARG A 10 -4.80 -3.13 -10.07
C ARG A 10 -5.85 -2.08 -9.77
N ASP A 11 -6.37 -1.43 -10.80
CA ASP A 11 -7.46 -0.47 -10.67
C ASP A 11 -8.83 -1.17 -10.65
N LYS A 12 -9.88 -0.40 -10.35
CA LYS A 12 -11.28 -0.85 -10.36
C LYS A 12 -11.69 -1.38 -11.73
N ASN A 13 -11.13 -0.81 -12.80
CA ASN A 13 -11.36 -1.23 -14.18
C ASN A 13 -10.53 -2.45 -14.61
N GLY A 14 -9.72 -3.01 -13.70
CA GLY A 14 -8.90 -4.18 -13.99
C GLY A 14 -7.56 -3.88 -14.66
N ASN A 15 -7.23 -2.61 -14.89
CA ASN A 15 -5.92 -2.18 -15.39
C ASN A 15 -4.82 -2.42 -14.37
N GLU A 16 -3.67 -2.93 -14.81
CA GLU A 16 -2.50 -3.20 -13.97
C GLU A 16 -1.55 -1.96 -13.97
N HIS A 17 -1.33 -1.37 -12.80
CA HIS A 17 -0.57 -0.13 -12.61
C HIS A 17 0.73 -0.36 -11.84
N GLY A 18 1.77 -0.79 -12.53
CA GLY A 18 3.10 -0.92 -11.95
C GLY A 18 3.24 -2.05 -10.91
N VAL A 19 4.50 -2.35 -10.58
CA VAL A 19 4.87 -3.49 -9.74
C VAL A 19 5.53 -3.00 -8.45
N PHE A 20 5.09 -3.53 -7.33
CA PHE A 20 5.56 -3.20 -5.99
C PHE A 20 6.16 -4.44 -5.34
N THR A 21 7.42 -4.33 -4.93
CA THR A 21 8.12 -5.39 -4.21
C THR A 21 7.88 -5.28 -2.71
N GLY A 22 7.70 -6.40 -2.02
CA GLY A 22 7.59 -6.43 -0.56
C GLY A 22 7.69 -7.84 -0.01
N LYS A 23 8.11 -7.97 1.26
CA LYS A 23 8.08 -9.26 1.96
C LYS A 23 6.65 -9.65 2.32
N GLN A 24 5.83 -8.65 2.63
CA GLN A 24 4.42 -8.82 2.97
C GLN A 24 3.52 -7.96 2.05
N PRO A 25 2.29 -8.39 1.75
CA PRO A 25 1.35 -7.60 0.94
C PRO A 25 1.05 -6.23 1.56
N ARG A 26 1.08 -6.15 2.90
CA ARG A 26 0.93 -4.89 3.65
C ARG A 26 2.04 -3.89 3.33
N GLN A 27 3.29 -4.34 3.17
CA GLN A 27 4.41 -3.44 2.85
C GLN A 27 4.26 -2.86 1.44
N ALA A 28 3.86 -3.69 0.47
CA ALA A 28 3.54 -3.21 -0.87
C ALA A 28 2.37 -2.20 -0.81
N ALA A 29 1.33 -2.49 -0.04
CA ALA A 29 0.20 -1.56 0.15
C ALA A 29 0.64 -0.22 0.77
N LEU A 30 1.55 -0.23 1.75
CA LEU A 30 2.10 1.00 2.34
C LEU A 30 2.88 1.83 1.32
N LYS A 31 3.67 1.18 0.45
CA LYS A 31 4.37 1.86 -0.65
C LYS A 31 3.39 2.51 -1.63
N VAL A 32 2.30 1.81 -1.96
CA VAL A 32 1.24 2.37 -2.82
C VAL A 32 0.55 3.54 -2.12
N ALA A 33 0.12 3.38 -0.87
CA ALA A 33 -0.51 4.45 -0.09
C ALA A 33 0.39 5.68 0.03
N ASN A 34 1.71 5.48 0.11
CA ASN A 34 2.67 6.58 0.14
C ASN A 34 2.74 7.35 -1.19
N ARG A 35 2.53 6.68 -2.32
CA ARG A 35 2.50 7.29 -3.66
C ARG A 35 1.13 7.90 -3.99
N GLY A 36 0.05 7.25 -3.57
CA GLY A 36 -1.33 7.67 -3.80
C GLY A 36 -1.73 8.89 -2.98
N LYS A 37 -2.87 9.51 -3.29
CA LYS A 37 -3.32 10.78 -2.67
C LYS A 37 -4.43 10.59 -1.63
N GLY A 38 -4.68 9.36 -1.20
CA GLY A 38 -5.71 9.04 -0.21
C GLY A 38 -5.50 9.78 1.12
N THR A 39 -6.58 10.28 1.70
CA THR A 39 -6.60 10.91 3.04
C THR A 39 -7.43 10.07 4.00
N LYS A 40 -7.32 10.31 5.31
CA LYS A 40 -8.08 9.55 6.30
C LYS A 40 -9.60 9.63 6.10
N ALA A 41 -10.10 10.78 5.65
CA ALA A 41 -11.51 10.98 5.33
C ALA A 41 -11.93 10.26 4.03
N LYS A 42 -11.03 10.20 3.04
CA LYS A 42 -11.27 9.54 1.74
C LYS A 42 -10.11 8.58 1.44
N PRO A 43 -10.10 7.39 2.05
CA PRO A 43 -9.04 6.43 1.81
C PRO A 43 -9.13 5.85 0.41
N GLU A 44 -7.98 5.72 -0.24
CA GLU A 44 -7.84 5.15 -1.57
C GLU A 44 -7.96 3.63 -1.51
N THR A 45 -8.71 3.04 -2.43
CA THR A 45 -8.86 1.58 -2.49
C THR A 45 -7.71 1.01 -3.33
N ILE A 46 -6.84 0.26 -2.68
CA ILE A 46 -5.62 -0.32 -3.26
C ILE A 46 -5.87 -1.82 -3.44
N LYS A 47 -5.91 -2.28 -4.69
CA LYS A 47 -5.99 -3.72 -4.99
C LYS A 47 -4.63 -4.21 -5.46
N LEU A 48 -4.06 -5.20 -4.77
CA LEU A 48 -2.73 -5.74 -5.07
C LEU A 48 -2.83 -7.22 -5.41
N ARG A 49 -2.55 -7.57 -6.66
CA ARG A 49 -2.43 -8.97 -7.09
C ARG A 49 -1.03 -9.48 -6.79
N GLU A 50 -0.91 -10.62 -6.12
CA GLU A 50 0.38 -11.27 -5.93
C GLU A 50 0.78 -12.00 -7.22
N ARG A 51 1.94 -11.66 -7.79
CA ARG A 51 2.43 -12.24 -9.05
C ARG A 51 2.76 -13.71 -8.82
N GLY A 52 2.20 -14.58 -9.66
CA GLY A 52 2.29 -16.04 -9.49
C GLY A 52 1.14 -16.65 -8.69
N THR A 53 0.24 -15.86 -8.10
CA THR A 53 -0.97 -16.39 -7.47
C THR A 53 -2.23 -15.68 -7.97
N LYS A 54 -3.38 -16.32 -7.78
CA LYS A 54 -4.70 -15.76 -8.12
C LYS A 54 -5.27 -14.85 -7.02
N LYS A 55 -4.44 -14.43 -6.04
CA LYS A 55 -4.88 -13.67 -4.87
C LYS A 55 -4.76 -12.18 -5.12
N ILE A 56 -5.84 -11.46 -4.91
CA ILE A 56 -5.89 -10.00 -4.89
C ILE A 56 -6.11 -9.57 -3.45
N HIS A 57 -5.16 -8.85 -2.89
CA HIS A 57 -5.30 -8.24 -1.58
C HIS A 57 -5.92 -6.86 -1.73
N VAL A 58 -7.03 -6.63 -1.04
CA VAL A 58 -7.72 -5.33 -1.05
C VAL A 58 -7.41 -4.59 0.24
N PHE A 59 -6.84 -3.40 0.08
CA PHE A 59 -6.49 -2.49 1.17
C PHE A 59 -7.16 -1.14 0.96
N LYS A 60 -7.42 -0.45 2.06
CA LYS A 60 -7.70 0.99 2.08
C LYS A 60 -6.43 1.69 2.55
N GLY A 61 -5.83 2.53 1.71
CA GLY A 61 -4.62 3.27 2.00
C GLY A 61 -4.87 4.78 2.10
N TRP A 62 -4.19 5.44 3.01
CA TRP A 62 -4.20 6.89 3.13
C TRP A 62 -2.89 7.40 3.71
N ARG A 63 -2.64 8.69 3.57
CA ARG A 63 -1.58 9.41 4.27
C ARG A 63 -2.16 10.37 5.29
N GLU A 64 -1.49 10.50 6.42
CA GLU A 64 -1.80 11.47 7.46
C GLU A 64 -0.51 12.17 7.88
N ASN A 65 -0.57 13.49 8.09
CA ASN A 65 0.55 14.24 8.64
C ASN A 65 0.53 14.07 10.15
N VAL A 66 1.59 13.47 10.68
CA VAL A 66 1.77 13.24 12.11
C VAL A 66 2.94 14.08 12.60
N ASP A 67 2.86 14.52 13.86
CA ASP A 67 3.96 15.23 14.49
C ASP A 67 5.18 14.33 14.63
N ALA A 68 6.35 14.92 14.44
CA ALA A 68 7.62 14.25 14.59
C ALA A 68 7.82 13.80 16.05
N PRO A 69 8.51 12.66 16.27
CA PRO A 69 8.82 12.21 17.62
C PRO A 69 9.69 13.24 18.35
N LYS A 70 9.55 13.35 19.67
CA LYS A 70 10.34 14.28 20.50
C LYS A 70 11.85 14.12 20.35
N ASN A 71 12.33 12.91 20.05
CA ASN A 71 13.74 12.60 19.81
C ASN A 71 14.07 12.61 18.31
N LYS A 72 13.64 13.66 17.60
CA LYS A 72 13.93 13.80 16.17
C LYS A 72 15.32 14.44 15.98
N PRO A 73 16.06 14.05 14.94
CA PRO A 73 17.26 14.76 14.55
C PRO A 73 16.94 16.10 13.87
N ASP A 74 17.86 17.06 13.94
CA ASP A 74 17.68 18.45 13.48
C ASP A 74 17.28 18.59 12.01
N TRP A 75 17.71 17.67 11.16
CA TRP A 75 17.37 17.66 9.73
C TRP A 75 15.91 17.25 9.44
N MET A 76 15.15 16.80 10.45
CA MET A 76 13.81 16.27 10.29
C MET A 76 12.72 17.33 10.58
N PRO A 77 11.78 17.58 9.64
CA PRO A 77 10.72 18.56 9.83
C PRO A 77 9.76 18.16 10.96
N ASP A 78 9.08 19.13 11.57
CA ASP A 78 8.12 18.93 12.67
C ASP A 78 6.92 18.07 12.30
N LYS A 79 6.55 18.03 11.02
CA LYS A 79 5.43 17.22 10.52
C LYS A 79 5.92 16.25 9.45
N ILE A 80 5.58 14.98 9.63
CA ILE A 80 5.97 13.89 8.76
C ILE A 80 4.72 13.28 8.14
N SER A 81 4.73 13.08 6.82
CA SER A 81 3.66 12.34 6.15
C SER A 81 3.85 10.85 6.40
N LYS A 82 2.92 10.23 7.10
CA LYS A 82 2.95 8.80 7.41
C LYS A 82 1.85 8.06 6.63
N PRO A 83 2.21 7.05 5.81
CA PRO A 83 1.23 6.22 5.15
C PRO A 83 0.62 5.20 6.12
N PHE A 84 -0.68 5.01 6.01
CA PHE A 84 -1.46 4.02 6.73
C PHE A 84 -2.22 3.14 5.75
N VAL A 85 -2.41 1.89 6.13
CA VAL A 85 -3.21 0.93 5.37
C VAL A 85 -4.06 0.09 6.30
N LYS A 86 -5.30 -0.14 5.89
CA LYS A 86 -6.23 -1.07 6.53
C LYS A 86 -6.59 -2.17 5.55
N LYS A 87 -6.43 -3.43 5.96
CA LYS A 87 -6.83 -4.58 5.15
C LYS A 87 -8.35 -4.66 5.13
N VAL A 88 -8.94 -4.73 3.93
CA VAL A 88 -10.38 -4.92 3.75
C VAL A 88 -10.68 -6.40 3.55
N GLY A 89 -9.92 -7.07 2.68
CA GLY A 89 -10.19 -8.46 2.33
C GLY A 89 -9.21 -9.02 1.32
N ILE A 90 -9.54 -10.21 0.82
CA ILE A 90 -8.82 -10.88 -0.26
C ILE A 90 -9.87 -11.34 -1.27
N GLU A 91 -9.69 -10.95 -2.53
CA GLU A 91 -10.47 -11.45 -3.67
C GLU A 91 -9.64 -12.52 -4.40
N LYS A 92 -10.30 -13.52 -4.98
CA LYS A 92 -9.66 -14.48 -5.90
C LYS A 92 -10.06 -14.16 -7.33
N LEU A 93 -9.08 -14.13 -8.24
CA LEU A 93 -9.35 -14.16 -9.67
C LEU A 93 -9.70 -15.58 -10.10
N ASP A 94 -10.76 -15.72 -10.88
CA ASP A 94 -11.17 -16.98 -11.47
C ASP A 94 -10.22 -17.39 -12.62
N LYS A 95 -9.93 -16.45 -13.54
CA LYS A 95 -8.99 -16.60 -14.65
C LYS A 95 -7.73 -15.72 -14.50
N ILE A 96 -6.58 -16.28 -14.88
CA ILE A 96 -5.26 -15.61 -14.97
C ILE A 96 -5.10 -15.03 -16.36
#